data_AF-A0A952J3Z1-F1
#
_entry.id   AF-A0A952J3Z1-F1
#
_cell.length_a   1.000
_cell.length_b   1.000
_cell.length_c   1.000
_cell.angle_alpha   90.00
_cell.angle_beta   90.00
_cell.angle_gamma   90.00
#
_symmetry.space_group_name_H-M   'P 1'
#
loop_
_entity.id
_entity.type
_entity.pdbx_description
1 polymer ?
#
loop_
_entity_poly.entity_id
_entity_poly.type
_entity_poly.pdbx_seq_one_letter_code
_entity_poly.pdbx_strand_id
1 'polypeptide(L)'
;MFEWVVRYLGFLKHIPVLPHLFDVGLKLISLFTHKNLSDHIDEIETEVLSWQHTHVSAHKYGGVQFNSTRHELGHIHGNGLLDILLSRHHKLLIMSRYPVQDHHVFKNSGWISFWIRTPQDKQTAIALLRYVYELKLPQPKQQDLVK
;
A
#
# COMPACT_ATOMS: atom_id res chain seq x y z
N MET A 1 -3.13 -1.57 18.19
CA MET A 1 -4.54 -2.02 18.02
C MET A 1 -4.71 -2.83 16.73
N PHE A 2 -4.42 -2.27 15.56
CA PHE A 2 -4.56 -2.94 14.25
C PHE A 2 -3.92 -4.34 14.21
N GLU A 3 -2.62 -4.45 14.53
CA GLU A 3 -1.90 -5.73 14.48
C GLU A 3 -2.48 -6.80 15.42
N TRP A 4 -2.96 -6.38 16.60
CA TRP A 4 -3.59 -7.29 17.55
C TRP A 4 -4.89 -7.86 16.98
N VAL A 5 -5.72 -7.03 16.37
CA VAL A 5 -6.98 -7.44 15.73
C VAL A 5 -6.69 -8.41 14.60
N VAL A 6 -5.76 -8.09 13.69
CA VAL A 6 -5.43 -8.98 12.57
C VAL A 6 -4.87 -10.31 13.06
N ARG A 7 -4.08 -10.31 14.15
CA ARG A 7 -3.47 -11.52 14.73
C ARG A 7 -4.49 -12.46 15.38
N TYR A 8 -5.43 -11.94 16.17
CA TYR A 8 -6.35 -12.77 16.96
C TYR A 8 -7.74 -12.92 16.35
N LEU A 9 -8.18 -11.92 15.59
CA LEU A 9 -9.50 -11.88 14.96
C LEU A 9 -9.40 -11.98 13.43
N GLY A 10 -8.26 -12.44 12.90
CA GLY A 10 -8.03 -12.58 11.46
C GLY A 10 -9.01 -13.52 10.74
N PHE A 11 -9.71 -14.41 11.46
CA PHE A 11 -10.77 -15.26 10.89
C PHE A 11 -12.00 -14.45 10.42
N LEU A 12 -12.22 -13.26 10.99
CA LEU A 12 -13.31 -12.36 10.60
C LEU A 12 -13.19 -11.85 9.16
N LYS A 13 -12.00 -11.96 8.54
CA LYS A 13 -11.78 -11.58 7.14
C LYS A 13 -12.60 -12.39 6.14
N HIS A 14 -13.13 -13.54 6.56
CA HIS A 14 -13.99 -14.40 5.74
C HIS A 14 -15.45 -13.97 5.75
N ILE A 15 -15.85 -13.08 6.66
CA ILE A 15 -17.20 -12.52 6.70
C ILE A 15 -17.26 -11.38 5.66
N PRO A 16 -18.17 -11.44 4.68
CA PRO A 16 -18.32 -10.39 3.68
C PRO A 16 -18.52 -9.02 4.34
N VAL A 17 -17.98 -7.97 3.72
CA VAL A 17 -18.12 -6.55 4.14
C VAL A 17 -17.40 -6.18 5.45
N LEU A 18 -17.22 -7.12 6.37
CA LEU A 18 -16.64 -6.85 7.69
C LEU A 18 -15.23 -6.20 7.65
N PRO A 19 -14.30 -6.61 6.77
CA PRO A 19 -13.02 -5.91 6.64
C PRO A 19 -13.15 -4.44 6.24
N HIS A 20 -14.12 -4.11 5.38
CA HIS A 20 -14.37 -2.73 4.98
C HIS A 20 -14.94 -1.91 6.13
N LEU A 21 -15.87 -2.46 6.91
CA LEU A 21 -16.40 -1.78 8.10
C LEU A 21 -15.31 -1.53 9.14
N PHE A 22 -14.43 -2.51 9.33
CA PHE A 22 -13.28 -2.36 10.23
C PHE A 22 -12.35 -1.23 9.75
N ASP A 23 -12.02 -1.20 8.46
CA ASP A 23 -11.17 -0.16 7.89
C ASP A 23 -11.81 1.24 7.93
N VAL A 24 -13.13 1.34 7.71
CA VAL A 24 -13.87 2.59 7.94
C VAL A 24 -13.78 3.02 9.40
N GLY A 25 -13.88 2.09 10.35
CA GLY A 25 -13.65 2.36 11.77
C GLY A 25 -12.25 2.90 12.05
N LEU A 26 -11.22 2.33 11.41
CA LEU A 26 -9.84 2.85 11.48
C LEU A 26 -9.75 4.28 10.95
N LYS A 27 -10.40 4.56 9.80
CA LYS A 27 -10.45 5.90 9.20
C LYS A 27 -11.13 6.90 10.13
N LEU A 28 -12.27 6.53 10.74
CA LEU A 28 -12.96 7.40 11.69
C LEU A 28 -12.09 7.72 12.92
N ILE A 29 -11.39 6.72 13.47
CA ILE A 29 -10.47 6.93 14.60
C ILE A 29 -9.27 7.79 14.18
N SER A 30 -8.78 7.63 12.95
CA SER A 30 -7.64 8.39 12.44
C SER A 30 -7.96 9.87 12.27
N LEU A 31 -9.20 10.25 11.94
CA LEU A 31 -9.63 11.66 11.90
C LEU A 31 -9.42 12.39 13.23
N PHE A 32 -9.57 11.69 14.37
CA PHE A 32 -9.37 12.29 15.70
C PHE A 32 -7.93 12.25 16.18
N THR A 33 -7.12 11.32 15.66
CA THR A 33 -5.75 11.06 16.16
C THR A 33 -4.65 11.60 15.23
N HIS A 34 -4.93 11.72 13.94
CA HIS A 34 -4.00 12.11 12.87
C HIS A 34 -4.72 12.97 11.83
N LYS A 35 -5.01 14.23 12.18
CA LYS A 35 -5.91 15.12 11.40
C LYS A 35 -5.57 15.24 9.91
N ASN A 36 -4.29 15.23 9.55
CA ASN A 36 -3.82 15.43 8.17
C ASN A 36 -3.68 14.11 7.38
N LEU A 37 -3.97 12.96 7.99
CA LEU A 37 -3.77 11.68 7.32
C LEU A 37 -4.68 11.51 6.10
N SER A 38 -5.93 11.96 6.17
CA SER A 38 -6.83 11.88 5.01
C SER A 38 -6.28 12.69 3.85
N ASP A 39 -5.83 13.93 4.11
CA ASP A 39 -5.22 14.78 3.09
C ASP A 39 -3.98 14.11 2.46
N HIS A 40 -3.14 13.47 3.28
CA HIS A 40 -1.98 12.73 2.76
C HIS A 40 -2.39 11.57 1.85
N ILE A 41 -3.44 10.82 2.21
CA ILE A 41 -3.94 9.70 1.39
C ILE A 41 -4.54 10.23 0.08
N ASP A 42 -5.33 11.30 0.14
CA ASP A 42 -5.97 11.91 -1.04
C ASP A 42 -4.92 12.47 -2.02
N GLU A 43 -3.84 13.06 -1.50
CA GLU A 43 -2.71 13.53 -2.31
C GLU A 43 -1.90 12.37 -2.93
N ILE A 44 -1.67 11.28 -2.18
CA ILE A 44 -1.03 10.07 -2.73
C ILE A 44 -1.90 9.49 -3.85
N GLU A 45 -3.21 9.41 -3.64
CA GLU A 45 -4.15 8.92 -4.63
C GLU A 45 -4.13 9.78 -5.89
N THR A 46 -4.19 11.10 -5.74
CA THR A 46 -4.10 12.06 -6.84
C THR A 46 -2.82 11.87 -7.65
N GLU A 47 -1.67 11.75 -6.97
CA GLU A 47 -0.38 11.52 -7.62
C GLU A 47 -0.37 10.19 -8.37
N VAL A 48 -0.78 9.08 -7.73
CA VAL A 48 -0.76 7.75 -8.34
C VAL A 48 -1.68 7.67 -9.56
N LEU A 49 -2.85 8.30 -9.50
CA LEU A 49 -3.81 8.37 -10.61
C LEU A 49 -3.32 9.20 -11.79
N SER A 50 -2.28 10.04 -11.61
CA SER A 50 -1.63 10.76 -12.71
C SER A 50 -0.73 9.86 -13.57
N TRP A 51 -0.40 8.66 -13.09
CA TRP A 51 0.49 7.73 -13.79
C TRP A 51 -0.25 7.00 -14.90
N GLN A 52 0.50 6.53 -15.89
CA GLN A 52 -0.12 5.88 -17.04
C GLN A 52 -0.76 4.54 -16.64
N HIS A 53 -2.03 4.36 -17.01
CA HIS A 53 -2.79 3.12 -16.77
C HIS A 53 -2.93 2.73 -15.30
N THR A 54 -2.95 3.69 -14.39
CA THR A 54 -3.27 3.47 -12.98
C THR A 54 -4.74 3.71 -12.69
N HIS A 55 -5.24 3.07 -11.64
CA HIS A 55 -6.58 3.26 -11.10
C HIS A 55 -6.60 2.85 -9.61
N VAL A 56 -7.66 3.23 -8.91
CA VAL A 56 -7.90 2.83 -7.52
C VAL A 56 -9.11 1.91 -7.39
N SER A 57 -9.09 1.06 -6.36
CA SER A 57 -10.23 0.21 -5.98
C SER A 57 -10.25 0.00 -4.47
N ALA A 58 -11.35 -0.49 -3.91
CA ALA A 58 -11.33 -0.96 -2.52
C ALA A 58 -10.51 -2.26 -2.43
N HIS A 59 -9.58 -2.34 -1.47
CA HIS A 59 -8.85 -3.59 -1.21
C HIS A 59 -9.77 -4.59 -0.50
N LYS A 60 -9.63 -5.89 -0.80
CA LYS A 60 -10.49 -6.96 -0.27
C LYS A 60 -10.50 -7.08 1.26
N TYR A 61 -9.49 -6.52 1.93
CA TYR A 61 -9.39 -6.50 3.40
C TYR A 61 -9.59 -5.08 3.97
N GLY A 62 -10.25 -4.20 3.23
CA GLY A 62 -10.36 -2.78 3.55
C GLY A 62 -9.12 -1.98 3.11
N GLY A 63 -9.27 -0.67 3.03
CA GLY A 63 -8.27 0.25 2.50
C GLY A 63 -8.46 0.61 1.03
N VAL A 64 -7.71 1.63 0.59
CA VAL A 64 -7.63 2.06 -0.81
C VAL A 64 -6.49 1.29 -1.47
N GLN A 65 -6.79 0.56 -2.54
CA GLN A 65 -5.82 -0.18 -3.34
C GLN A 65 -5.42 0.63 -4.56
N PHE A 66 -4.12 0.74 -4.79
CA PHE A 66 -3.55 1.33 -5.99
C PHE A 66 -3.20 0.22 -6.99
N ASN A 67 -3.59 0.42 -8.24
CA ASN A 67 -3.41 -0.58 -9.28
C ASN A 67 -2.76 0.03 -10.52
N SER A 68 -1.99 -0.80 -11.21
CA SER A 68 -1.68 -0.67 -12.64
C SER A 68 -2.57 -1.64 -13.44
N THR A 69 -2.48 -1.63 -14.76
CA THR A 69 -3.30 -2.46 -15.67
C THR A 69 -3.53 -3.91 -15.21
N ARG A 70 -2.51 -4.56 -14.62
CA ARG A 70 -2.58 -5.98 -14.23
C ARG A 70 -2.07 -6.29 -12.83
N HIS A 71 -1.63 -5.28 -12.08
CA HIS A 71 -0.93 -5.50 -10.81
C HIS A 71 -1.34 -4.49 -9.77
N GLU A 72 -1.57 -4.98 -8.55
CA GLU A 72 -1.58 -4.15 -7.35
C GLU A 72 -0.19 -3.54 -7.13
N LEU A 73 -0.17 -2.23 -6.89
CA LEU A 73 1.02 -1.47 -6.54
C LEU A 73 1.22 -1.42 -5.01
N GLY A 74 0.11 -1.38 -4.28
CA GLY A 74 0.03 -1.39 -2.82
C GLY A 74 -1.36 -0.95 -2.37
N HIS A 75 -1.61 -0.99 -1.07
CA HIS A 75 -2.86 -0.47 -0.50
C HIS A 75 -2.62 0.25 0.83
N ILE A 76 -3.45 1.26 1.11
CA ILE A 76 -3.39 2.03 2.35
C ILE A 76 -4.67 1.77 3.16
N HIS A 77 -4.50 1.33 4.40
CA HIS A 77 -5.58 1.20 5.38
C HIS A 77 -5.98 2.56 5.98
N GLY A 78 -7.20 2.66 6.51
CA GLY A 78 -7.75 3.89 7.09
C GLY A 78 -6.95 4.50 8.25
N ASN A 79 -6.03 3.73 8.85
CA ASN A 79 -5.08 4.18 9.87
C ASN A 79 -3.74 4.69 9.31
N GLY A 80 -3.55 4.69 7.99
CA GLY A 80 -2.32 5.17 7.34
C GLY A 80 -1.22 4.12 7.17
N LEU A 81 -1.55 2.84 7.37
CA LEU A 81 -0.63 1.74 7.07
C LEU A 81 -0.66 1.44 5.56
N LEU A 82 0.46 1.71 4.88
CA LEU A 82 0.71 1.29 3.51
C LEU A 82 1.32 -0.11 3.50
N ASP A 83 0.65 -1.05 2.84
CA ASP A 83 1.14 -2.41 2.63
C ASP A 83 1.45 -2.63 1.14
N ILE A 84 2.62 -3.21 0.87
CA ILE A 84 3.12 -3.47 -0.49
C ILE A 84 3.66 -4.89 -0.58
N LEU A 85 3.29 -5.61 -1.65
CA LEU A 85 3.82 -6.92 -1.97
C LEU A 85 4.95 -6.85 -3.01
N LEU A 86 6.16 -7.23 -2.61
CA LEU A 86 7.34 -7.31 -3.46
C LEU A 86 7.81 -8.76 -3.65
N SER A 87 8.83 -8.97 -4.49
CA SER A 87 9.67 -10.17 -4.37
C SER A 87 10.55 -10.04 -3.12
N ARG A 88 11.01 -11.17 -2.55
CA ARG A 88 11.94 -11.14 -1.40
C ARG A 88 13.20 -10.33 -1.69
N HIS A 89 13.71 -10.38 -2.92
CA HIS A 89 14.87 -9.60 -3.35
C HIS A 89 14.59 -8.08 -3.30
N HIS A 90 13.48 -7.63 -3.90
CA HIS A 90 13.11 -6.22 -3.90
C HIS A 90 12.77 -5.69 -2.51
N LYS A 91 12.16 -6.52 -1.65
CA LYS A 91 11.95 -6.20 -0.24
C LYS A 91 13.27 -5.86 0.47
N LEU A 92 14.30 -6.70 0.33
CA LEU A 92 15.61 -6.44 0.95
C LEU A 92 16.23 -5.14 0.45
N LEU A 93 16.08 -4.82 -0.84
CA LEU A 93 16.57 -3.57 -1.41
C LEU A 93 15.80 -2.34 -0.87
N ILE A 94 14.49 -2.44 -0.71
CA ILE A 94 13.67 -1.34 -0.18
C ILE A 94 13.96 -1.13 1.32
N MET A 95 14.10 -2.21 2.09
CA MET A 95 14.43 -2.14 3.51
C MET A 95 15.82 -1.52 3.79
N SER A 96 16.74 -1.55 2.83
CA SER A 96 18.04 -0.87 2.98
C SER A 96 18.01 0.62 2.62
N ARG A 97 16.96 1.09 1.94
CA ARG A 97 16.84 2.46 1.42
C ARG A 97 15.82 3.31 2.17
N TYR A 98 14.79 2.68 2.72
CA TYR A 98 13.65 3.36 3.34
C TYR A 98 13.38 2.79 4.74
N PRO A 99 12.83 3.59 5.67
CA PRO A 99 12.47 3.14 7.02
C PRO A 99 11.16 2.33 6.99
N VAL A 100 11.13 1.24 6.22
CA VAL A 100 10.00 0.32 6.12
C VAL A 100 10.13 -0.83 7.12
N GLN A 101 9.00 -1.41 7.51
CA GLN A 101 8.97 -2.55 8.43
C GLN A 101 8.66 -3.84 7.66
N ASP A 102 9.10 -4.97 8.20
CA ASP A 102 8.57 -6.27 7.78
C ASP A 102 7.07 -6.31 8.09
N HIS A 103 6.28 -6.93 7.22
CA HIS A 103 4.87 -7.12 7.48
C HIS A 103 4.69 -8.18 8.58
N HIS A 104 4.41 -7.72 9.80
CA HIS A 104 4.48 -8.53 11.04
C HIS A 104 3.58 -9.78 11.05
N VAL A 105 2.56 -9.84 10.18
CA VAL A 105 1.64 -10.98 10.01
C VAL A 105 2.21 -12.03 9.04
N PHE A 106 2.80 -11.59 7.92
CA PHE A 106 3.34 -12.48 6.88
C PHE A 106 4.87 -12.48 6.91
N LYS A 107 5.42 -12.98 8.01
CA LYS A 107 6.88 -13.15 8.16
C LYS A 107 7.41 -14.08 7.05
N ASN A 108 8.63 -13.82 6.59
CA ASN A 108 9.27 -14.53 5.47
C ASN A 108 8.53 -14.39 4.13
N SER A 109 7.67 -13.38 3.97
CA SER A 109 7.09 -13.02 2.67
C SER A 109 7.78 -11.81 2.06
N GLY A 110 7.35 -11.43 0.85
CA GLY A 110 7.76 -10.19 0.20
C GLY A 110 6.96 -8.96 0.65
N TRP A 111 6.04 -9.11 1.62
CA TRP A 111 5.28 -7.98 2.15
C TRP A 111 6.16 -7.05 2.99
N ILE A 112 5.94 -5.76 2.81
CA ILE A 112 6.46 -4.66 3.65
C ILE A 112 5.29 -3.78 4.10
N SER A 113 5.50 -3.11 5.22
CA SER A 113 4.56 -2.15 5.80
C SER A 113 5.24 -0.81 6.06
N PHE A 114 4.56 0.29 5.78
CA PHE A 114 5.05 1.65 5.98
C PHE A 114 3.95 2.54 6.58
N TRP A 115 4.27 3.30 7.64
CA TRP A 115 3.31 4.18 8.29
C TRP A 115 3.40 5.60 7.74
N ILE A 116 2.26 6.14 7.29
CA ILE A 116 2.14 7.53 6.84
C ILE A 116 1.68 8.38 8.03
N ARG A 117 2.54 9.28 8.53
CA ARG A 117 2.21 10.16 9.66
C ARG A 117 2.51 11.63 9.39
N THR A 118 3.48 11.89 8.53
CA THR A 118 4.01 13.21 8.23
C THR A 118 3.98 13.50 6.72
N PRO A 119 4.11 14.77 6.31
CA PRO A 119 4.27 15.13 4.91
C PRO A 119 5.47 14.44 4.23
N GLN A 120 6.54 14.16 4.96
CA GLN A 120 7.71 13.43 4.47
C GLN A 120 7.39 11.95 4.24
N ASP A 121 6.58 11.35 5.11
CA ASP A 121 6.12 9.97 4.92
C ASP A 121 5.25 9.85 3.68
N LYS A 122 4.39 10.83 3.41
CA LYS A 122 3.61 10.90 2.17
C LYS A 122 4.50 10.83 0.92
N GLN A 123 5.58 11.61 0.88
CA GLN A 123 6.55 11.54 -0.23
C GLN A 123 7.24 10.18 -0.32
N THR A 124 7.54 9.58 0.83
CA THR A 124 8.10 8.23 0.89
C THR A 124 7.12 7.18 0.37
N ALA A 125 5.84 7.27 0.72
CA ALA A 125 4.78 6.40 0.22
C ALA A 125 4.63 6.48 -1.30
N ILE A 126 4.66 7.70 -1.86
CA ILE A 126 4.66 7.92 -3.32
C ILE A 126 5.87 7.24 -3.96
N ALA A 127 7.06 7.42 -3.39
CA ALA A 127 8.29 6.81 -3.91
C ALA A 127 8.24 5.26 -3.87
N LEU A 128 7.70 4.68 -2.79
CA LEU A 128 7.51 3.23 -2.66
C LEU A 128 6.53 2.68 -3.70
N LEU A 129 5.40 3.37 -3.92
CA LEU A 129 4.42 2.99 -4.94
C LEU A 129 4.98 3.16 -6.36
N ARG A 130 5.75 4.22 -6.61
CA ARG A 130 6.42 4.48 -7.89
C ARG A 130 7.42 3.37 -8.20
N TYR A 131 8.18 2.94 -7.20
CA TYR A 131 9.11 1.83 -7.34
C TYR A 131 8.40 0.55 -7.80
N VAL A 132 7.26 0.20 -7.20
CA VAL A 132 6.49 -0.98 -7.63
C VAL A 132 5.91 -0.77 -9.03
N TYR A 133 5.41 0.43 -9.33
CA TYR A 133 4.91 0.78 -10.65
C TYR A 133 5.96 0.55 -11.74
N GLU A 134 7.18 1.07 -11.56
CA GLU A 134 8.29 0.90 -12.51
C GLU A 134 8.72 -0.56 -12.68
N LEU A 135 8.74 -1.34 -11.58
CA LEU A 135 9.01 -2.78 -11.64
C LEU A 135 7.97 -3.56 -12.44
N LYS A 136 6.73 -3.05 -12.51
CA LYS A 136 5.59 -3.69 -13.18
C LYS A 136 5.32 -3.14 -14.58
N LEU A 137 6.07 -2.11 -15.02
CA LEU A 137 6.01 -1.65 -16.39
C LEU A 137 6.43 -2.76 -17.35
N PRO A 138 5.77 -2.87 -18.53
CA PRO A 138 6.25 -3.75 -19.58
C PRO A 138 7.66 -3.32 -19.96
N GLN A 139 8.65 -4.20 -19.74
CA GLN A 139 9.99 -3.96 -20.26
C GLN A 139 9.91 -4.02 -21.79
N PRO A 140 10.48 -3.03 -22.52
CA PRO A 140 10.51 -3.09 -23.96
C PRO A 140 11.17 -4.40 -24.39
N LYS A 141 10.51 -5.14 -25.30
CA LYS A 141 11.07 -6.38 -25.82
C LYS A 141 12.35 -6.00 -26.57
N GLN A 142 13.42 -6.76 -26.35
CA GLN A 142 14.74 -6.53 -26.96
C GLN A 142 14.71 -6.55 -28.50
N GLN A 143 13.61 -7.00 -29.12
CA GLN A 143 13.35 -6.95 -30.57
C GLN A 143 12.97 -5.56 -31.11
N ASP A 144 12.56 -4.62 -30.25
CA ASP A 144 12.13 -3.26 -30.67
C ASP A 144 13.28 -2.23 -30.63
N LEU A 145 14.47 -2.62 -30.17
CA LEU A 145 15.67 -1.77 -30.06
C LEU A 145 16.64 -1.89 -31.25
N VAL A 146 16.31 -2.71 -32.26
CA VAL A 146 17.16 -3.00 -33.44
C VAL A 146 16.44 -2.66 -34.76
N LYS A 147 15.50 -1.71 -34.75
CA LYS A 147 14.92 -1.11 -35.96
C LYS A 147 15.26 0.38 -36.00
#